data_AF-A0A1U7EVT7-F1
#
_entry.id   AF-A0A1U7EVT7-F1
#
_cell.length_a   1.000
_cell.length_b   1.000
_cell.length_c   1.000
_cell.angle_alpha   90.00
_cell.angle_beta   90.00
_cell.angle_gamma   90.00
#
_symmetry.space_group_name_H-M   'P 1'
#
loop_
_entity.id
_entity.type
_entity.pdbx_description
1 polymer ?
#
loop_
_entity_poly.entity_id
_entity_poly.type
_entity_poly.pdbx_seq_one_letter_code
_entity_poly.pdbx_strand_id
1 'polypeptide(L)' 'MTDNGFDIHANRHRLKQLKDSGDTKLFENRDDVECPACGEPFSRLFSTKQRATSFPKNDGARFCLVRDGEFVHLFRH' A
#
# COMPACT_ATOMS: atom_id res chain seq x y z
N MET A 1 1.57 21.95 -0.63
CA MET A 1 1.92 20.88 -1.59
C MET A 1 2.53 19.76 -0.77
N THR A 2 1.71 18.90 -0.16
CA THR A 2 2.20 17.78 0.64
C THR A 2 2.47 16.61 -0.29
N ASP A 3 3.72 16.52 -0.74
CA ASP A 3 4.25 15.35 -1.40
C ASP A 3 4.50 14.26 -0.33
N ASN A 4 3.43 13.59 0.09
CA ASN A 4 3.47 12.39 0.94
C ASN A 4 3.57 11.12 0.06
N GLY A 5 4.25 11.23 -1.09
CA GLY A 5 4.44 10.11 -2.02
C GLY A 5 5.13 8.95 -1.32
N PHE A 6 4.49 7.77 -1.33
CA PHE A 6 5.09 6.58 -0.76
C PHE A 6 5.93 5.92 -1.84
N ASP A 7 7.25 6.13 -1.80
CA ASP A 7 8.12 5.48 -2.76
C ASP A 7 8.29 3.98 -2.44
N ILE A 8 7.48 3.16 -3.12
CA ILE A 8 7.58 1.70 -3.11
C ILE A 8 8.98 1.24 -3.55
N HIS A 9 9.65 1.97 -4.45
CA HIS A 9 10.97 1.58 -4.95
C HIS A 9 12.04 1.75 -3.86
N ALA A 10 11.98 2.83 -3.08
CA ALA A 10 12.86 3.03 -1.93
C ALA A 10 12.65 1.95 -0.85
N ASN A 11 11.42 1.48 -0.68
CA ASN A 11 11.06 0.48 0.33
C ASN A 11 11.07 -0.96 -0.20
N ARG A 12 11.41 -1.19 -1.47
CA ARG A 12 11.29 -2.51 -2.10
C ARG A 12 12.11 -3.60 -1.40
N HIS A 13 13.24 -3.24 -0.80
CA HIS A 13 14.08 -4.17 -0.04
C HIS A 13 13.44 -4.60 1.29
N ARG A 14 12.54 -3.77 1.84
CA ARG A 14 11.86 -3.98 3.12
C ARG A 14 10.47 -4.62 2.99
N LEU A 15 9.98 -4.67 1.75
CA LEU A 15 8.66 -5.20 1.40
C LEU A 15 8.80 -6.45 0.55
N LYS A 16 8.16 -7.55 0.97
CA LYS A 16 8.05 -8.72 0.10
C LYS A 16 6.86 -8.57 -0.83
N GLN A 17 7.13 -8.58 -2.13
CA GLN A 17 6.09 -8.67 -3.14
C GLN A 17 5.42 -10.06 -3.09
N LEU A 18 4.14 -10.10 -2.77
CA LEU A 18 3.32 -11.31 -2.77
C LEU A 18 2.66 -11.56 -4.13
N LYS A 19 2.23 -10.49 -4.81
CA LYS A 19 1.58 -10.55 -6.12
C LYS A 19 1.92 -9.31 -6.94
N ASP A 20 2.10 -9.51 -8.24
CA ASP A 20 2.21 -8.43 -9.22
C ASP A 20 1.49 -8.89 -10.50
N SER A 21 0.51 -8.11 -10.92
CA SER A 21 -0.26 -8.35 -12.14
C SER A 21 -0.10 -7.20 -13.13
N GLY A 22 0.92 -6.35 -12.98
CA GLY A 22 1.14 -5.14 -13.76
C GLY A 22 0.34 -3.95 -13.22
N ASP A 23 -0.99 -4.07 -13.25
CA ASP A 23 -1.89 -2.99 -12.83
C ASP A 23 -2.09 -2.91 -11.31
N THR A 24 -1.86 -4.03 -10.63
CA THR A 24 -2.00 -4.17 -9.19
C THR A 24 -0.81 -4.90 -8.60
N LYS A 25 -0.40 -4.48 -7.41
CA LYS A 25 0.70 -5.08 -6.66
C LYS A 25 0.29 -5.26 -5.22
N LEU A 26 0.69 -6.37 -4.63
CA LEU A 26 0.47 -6.68 -3.22
C LEU A 26 1.81 -6.97 -2.57
N PHE A 27 2.05 -6.32 -1.44
CA PHE A 27 3.25 -6.44 -0.65
C PHE A 27 2.92 -6.80 0.81
N GLU A 28 3.79 -7.58 1.42
CA GLU A 28 3.88 -7.84 2.85
C GLU A 28 4.99 -6.96 3.43
N ASN A 29 4.69 -6.25 4.51
CA ASN A 29 5.70 -5.51 5.26
C ASN A 29 6.46 -6.46 6.18
N ARG A 30 7.79 -6.46 6.10
CA ARG A 30 8.63 -7.37 6.88
C ARG A 30 9.52 -6.67 7.89
N ASP A 31 9.73 -5.37 7.69
CA ASP A 31 10.64 -4.55 8.48
C ASP A 31 9.89 -3.39 9.13
N ASP A 32 8.62 -3.57 9.47
CA ASP A 32 7.77 -2.59 10.17
C ASP A 32 7.84 -1.17 9.57
N VAL A 33 7.82 -1.06 8.23
CA VAL A 33 7.73 0.23 7.53
C VAL A 33 6.47 0.98 7.99
N GLU A 34 6.61 2.25 8.33
CA GLU A 34 5.51 3.11 8.78
C GLU A 34 4.59 3.49 7.62
N CYS A 35 3.29 3.57 7.89
CA CYS A 35 2.33 4.07 6.93
C CYS A 35 2.42 5.60 6.85
N PRO A 36 2.56 6.19 5.65
CA PRO A 36 2.67 7.65 5.50
C PRO A 36 1.38 8.42 5.78
N ALA A 37 0.26 7.74 6.01
CA ALA A 37 -1.02 8.36 6.35
C ALA A 37 -1.22 8.51 7.87
N CYS A 38 -0.87 7.50 8.66
CA CYS A 38 -1.13 7.47 10.10
C CYS A 38 0.13 7.37 10.97
N GLY A 39 1.29 7.06 10.37
CA GLY A 39 2.56 6.83 11.07
C GLY A 39 2.69 5.45 11.71
N GLU A 40 1.65 4.62 11.74
CA GLU A 40 1.73 3.26 12.31
C GLU A 40 2.31 2.25 11.32
N PRO A 41 3.06 1.23 11.79
CA PRO A 41 3.50 0.14 10.91
C PRO A 41 2.30 -0.56 10.29
N PHE A 42 2.38 -0.82 8.99
CA PHE A 42 1.34 -1.54 8.26
C PHE A 42 1.75 -3.01 8.08
N SER A 43 0.80 -3.92 8.02
CA SER A 43 1.03 -5.34 7.73
C SER A 43 1.04 -5.65 6.23
N ARG A 44 0.16 -5.01 5.45
CA ARG A 44 0.06 -5.21 3.99
C ARG A 44 -0.09 -3.91 3.23
N LEU A 45 0.52 -3.86 2.05
CA LEU A 45 0.35 -2.78 1.08
C LEU A 45 -0.22 -3.34 -0.21
N PHE A 46 -1.38 -2.83 -0.63
CA PHE A 46 -1.93 -3.02 -1.95
C PHE A 46 -1.77 -1.74 -2.77
N SER A 47 -1.17 -1.83 -3.94
CA SER A 47 -0.97 -0.70 -4.86
C SER A 47 -1.71 -0.98 -6.16
N THR A 48 -2.44 0.01 -6.68
CA THR A 48 -3.20 -0.12 -7.93
C THR A 48 -3.14 1.16 -8.75
N LYS A 49 -3.08 1.03 -10.08
CA LYS A 49 -3.36 2.14 -11.01
C LYS A 49 -4.80 2.12 -11.54
N GLN A 50 -5.57 1.09 -11.20
CA GLN A 50 -6.92 0.94 -11.71
C GLN A 50 -7.83 2.03 -11.13
N ARG A 51 -8.73 2.55 -11.96
CA ARG A 51 -9.72 3.56 -11.53
C ARG A 51 -10.67 3.04 -10.44
N ALA A 52 -10.92 1.72 -10.44
CA ALA A 52 -11.75 1.06 -9.45
C ALA A 52 -11.17 -0.32 -9.13
N THR A 53 -11.20 -0.70 -7.85
CA THR A 53 -10.85 -2.04 -7.38
C THR A 53 -11.81 -2.43 -6.27
N SER A 54 -12.39 -3.62 -6.38
CA SER A 54 -13.26 -4.18 -5.34
C SER A 54 -12.46 -5.15 -4.49
N PHE A 55 -12.64 -5.08 -3.18
CA PHE A 55 -12.06 -6.04 -2.24
C PHE A 55 -13.13 -7.05 -1.81
N PRO A 56 -12.75 -8.32 -1.57
CA PRO A 56 -13.65 -9.26 -0.93
C PRO A 56 -14.07 -8.73 0.45
N LYS A 57 -15.17 -9.28 0.99
CA LYS A 57 -15.71 -8.88 2.29
C LYS A 57 -14.58 -8.88 3.33
N ASN A 58 -14.22 -7.69 3.79
CA ASN A 58 -13.15 -7.52 4.77
C ASN A 58 -13.68 -7.83 6.16
N ASP A 59 -12.80 -8.28 7.03
CA ASP A 59 -13.03 -8.55 8.46
C ASP A 59 -13.28 -7.27 9.29
N GLY A 60 -13.27 -6.09 8.65
CA GLY A 60 -13.41 -4.79 9.31
C GLY A 60 -12.08 -4.17 9.74
N ALA A 61 -10.94 -4.77 9.36
CA ALA A 61 -9.62 -4.19 9.66
C ALA A 61 -9.50 -2.75 9.13
N ARG A 62 -8.88 -1.89 9.95
CA ARG A 62 -8.56 -0.52 9.57
C ARG A 62 -7.58 -0.53 8.41
N PHE A 63 -7.76 0.43 7.51
CA PHE A 63 -6.85 0.65 6.41
C PHE A 63 -6.69 2.14 6.15
N CYS A 64 -5.52 2.49 5.65
CA CYS A 64 -5.19 3.83 5.20
C CYS A 64 -5.08 3.86 3.68
N LEU A 65 -5.45 4.99 3.08
CA LEU A 65 -5.35 5.23 1.65
C LEU A 65 -4.44 6.42 1.39
N VAL A 66 -3.47 6.25 0.50
CA VAL A 66 -2.62 7.33 0.00
C VAL A 66 -2.67 7.32 -1.51
N ARG A 67 -2.90 8.49 -2.10
CA ARG A 67 -2.79 8.68 -3.54
C ARG A 67 -1.42 9.25 -3.85
N ASP A 68 -0.73 8.60 -4.77
CA ASP A 68 0.59 9.00 -5.25
C ASP A 68 0.60 9.00 -6.79
N GLY A 69 0.45 10.19 -7.36
CA GLY A 69 0.27 10.37 -8.81
C GLY A 69 -0.91 9.55 -9.38
N GLU A 70 -0.58 8.57 -10.22
CA GLU A 70 -1.52 7.63 -10.85
C GLU A 70 -1.79 6.38 -10.00
N PHE A 71 -1.05 6.18 -8.93
CA PHE A 71 -1.23 5.05 -8.04
C PHE A 71 -2.11 5.41 -6.83
N VAL A 72 -2.85 4.41 -6.37
CA VAL A 72 -3.50 4.41 -5.07
C VAL A 72 -2.90 3.27 -4.24
N HIS A 73 -2.44 3.62 -3.04
CA HIS A 73 -1.87 2.72 -2.07
C HIS A 73 -2.85 2.51 -0.92
N LEU A 74 -3.19 1.26 -0.66
CA LEU A 74 -3.99 0.83 0.47
C LEU A 74 -3.09 0.08 1.45
N PHE A 75 -2.97 0.63 2.65
CA PHE A 75 -2.20 0.06 3.75
C PHE A 75 -3.17 -0.59 4.74
N ARG A 76 -2.97 -1.86 5.07
CA ARG A 76 -3.68 -2.53 6.17
C ARG A 76 -2.79 -2.57 7.39
N HIS A 77 -3.37 -2.33 8.56
CA HIS A 77 -2.73 -2.46 9.86
C HIS A 77 -3.17 -3.79 10.48
#